data_AF-A0AAF3EE70-F1
#
_entry.id   AF-A0AAF3EE70-F1
#
_cell.length_a   1.000
_cell.length_b   1.000
_cell.length_c   1.000
_cell.angle_alpha   90.00
_cell.angle_beta   90.00
_cell.angle_gamma   90.00
#
_symmetry.space_group_name_H-M   'P 1'
#
loop_
_entity.id
_entity.type
_entity.pdbx_description
1 polymer ?
#
loop_
_entity_poly.entity_id
_entity_poly.type
_entity_poly.pdbx_seq_one_letter_code
_entity_poly.pdbx_strand_id
1 'polypeptide(L)'
;MFRITSFLLFLSAPLFVLAGILPSKGNECQMYIAYSAVKNNYVIAFRGTNGISELIIDGLSSLNTYDAFQAGTYNGGGRVNHYFYEGVRSLWPTIKANLGQTNPDTTFFITGHSLGGAMASVTAARLSLEGLATNNLIRLYTFGQPRTWDYETATAFPNWVPYTWRTVHHADPVPHGPPMDTSGAKTGPYHHTREIWFNEKFDSLSYCSIQSGEDPTCSNQIGDFNFTVDVVKSEHLRYFGVDVNDYGANGCADSPSPSSSTAPITSTITSTASIIHSILTPFILLLVILCK
;
A
#
# COMPACT_ATOMS: atom_id res chain seq x y z
N MET A 1 10.89 6.62 -24.10
CA MET A 1 12.11 6.39 -23.32
C MET A 1 12.28 7.55 -22.33
N PHE A 2 11.58 7.51 -21.19
CA PHE A 2 11.75 8.51 -20.12
C PHE A 2 12.83 8.00 -19.17
N ARG A 3 14.00 8.65 -19.17
CA ARG A 3 15.09 8.34 -18.24
C ARG A 3 14.68 8.77 -16.82
N ILE A 4 14.98 7.92 -15.83
CA ILE A 4 14.83 8.18 -14.38
C ILE A 4 15.42 9.55 -13.96
N THR A 5 16.40 10.06 -14.71
CA THR A 5 16.98 11.40 -14.52
C THR A 5 15.98 12.56 -14.67
N SER A 6 14.90 12.41 -15.46
CA SER A 6 13.84 13.42 -15.54
C SER A 6 12.82 13.32 -14.41
N PHE A 7 12.89 12.27 -13.58
CA PHE A 7 12.01 12.05 -12.43
C PHE A 7 12.62 12.58 -11.11
N LEU A 8 13.95 12.79 -11.05
CA LEU A 8 14.58 13.57 -9.98
C LEU A 8 14.09 15.04 -9.95
N LEU A 9 13.43 15.53 -11.02
CA LEU A 9 12.70 16.79 -11.04
C LEU A 9 11.36 16.74 -10.27
N PHE A 10 10.83 15.57 -9.87
CA PHE A 10 9.75 15.48 -8.87
C PHE A 10 10.23 15.89 -7.47
N LEU A 11 11.53 15.80 -7.22
CA LEU A 11 12.17 16.06 -5.93
C LEU A 11 12.90 17.41 -5.87
N SER A 12 12.87 18.21 -6.94
CA SER A 12 13.66 19.47 -7.02
C SER A 12 13.02 20.67 -6.31
N ALA A 13 11.98 20.46 -5.51
CA ALA A 13 11.53 21.26 -4.36
C ALA A 13 10.13 20.75 -4.01
N PRO A 14 9.93 20.21 -2.80
CA PRO A 14 9.36 21.04 -1.73
C PRO A 14 9.70 20.57 -0.30
N LEU A 15 9.19 21.27 0.70
CA LEU A 15 9.29 20.97 2.13
C LEU A 15 9.14 19.46 2.42
N PHE A 16 10.22 18.83 2.88
CA PHE A 16 10.24 17.44 3.33
C PHE A 16 9.95 17.43 4.82
N VAL A 17 8.86 16.77 5.23
CA VAL A 17 8.63 16.50 6.65
C VAL A 17 8.55 14.99 6.86
N LEU A 18 9.61 14.45 7.46
CA LEU A 18 9.57 13.13 8.09
C LEU A 18 8.64 13.24 9.30
N ALA A 19 7.54 12.50 9.27
CA ALA A 19 6.45 12.68 10.23
C ALA A 19 6.25 11.41 11.06
N GLY A 20 7.03 11.29 12.14
CA GLY A 20 6.71 10.47 13.31
C GLY A 20 7.40 9.10 13.38
N ILE A 21 7.95 8.82 14.57
CA ILE A 21 8.34 7.50 15.08
C ILE A 21 7.38 7.23 16.25
N LEU A 22 6.67 6.09 16.25
CA LEU A 22 5.93 5.66 17.43
C LEU A 22 6.82 4.77 18.31
N PRO A 23 7.00 5.09 19.60
CA PRO A 23 7.51 4.15 20.57
C PRO A 23 6.33 3.40 21.18
N SER A 24 5.81 2.37 20.50
CA SER A 24 4.99 1.38 21.19
C SER A 24 5.55 -0.02 20.92
N LYS A 25 6.17 -0.58 21.96
CA LYS A 25 6.63 -1.98 22.05
C LYS A 25 7.47 -2.48 20.85
N GLY A 26 8.40 -1.66 20.36
CA GLY A 26 9.41 -2.09 19.38
C GLY A 26 8.97 -2.08 17.91
N ASN A 27 7.76 -1.61 17.57
CA ASN A 27 7.33 -1.43 16.17
C ASN A 27 7.20 0.06 15.83
N GLU A 28 8.11 0.56 15.00
CA GLU A 28 8.09 1.95 14.51
C GLU A 28 7.17 2.06 13.28
N CYS A 29 6.00 2.69 13.44
CA CYS A 29 5.22 3.14 12.29
C CYS A 29 5.90 4.38 11.70
N GLN A 30 6.30 4.32 10.43
CA GLN A 30 6.98 5.41 9.73
C GLN A 30 6.17 5.86 8.52
N MET A 31 6.16 7.17 8.30
CA MET A 31 5.41 7.82 7.23
C MET A 31 6.14 9.07 6.73
N TYR A 32 5.96 9.33 5.44
CA TYR A 32 6.53 10.47 4.75
C TYR A 32 5.43 11.26 4.08
N ILE A 33 5.49 12.58 4.20
CA ILE A 33 4.63 13.50 3.49
C ILE A 33 5.46 14.53 2.71
N ALA A 34 5.11 14.73 1.45
CA ALA A 34 5.72 15.72 0.58
C ALA A 34 4.65 16.46 -0.23
N TYR A 35 4.84 17.76 -0.47
CA TYR A 35 3.87 18.60 -1.18
C TYR A 35 4.48 19.33 -2.37
N SER A 36 4.20 18.94 -3.61
CA SER A 36 4.67 19.69 -4.78
C SER A 36 3.78 20.90 -5.08
N ALA A 37 4.27 22.10 -4.81
CA ALA A 37 3.59 23.34 -5.21
C ALA A 37 3.46 23.49 -6.73
N VAL A 38 4.44 22.98 -7.50
CA VAL A 38 4.44 23.04 -8.98
C VAL A 38 3.35 22.16 -9.57
N LYS A 39 3.09 20.99 -8.96
CA LYS A 39 2.09 20.02 -9.43
C LYS A 39 0.78 20.07 -8.66
N ASN A 40 0.70 20.90 -7.62
CA ASN A 40 -0.41 20.98 -6.68
C ASN A 40 -0.83 19.60 -6.16
N ASN A 41 0.12 18.85 -5.59
CA ASN A 41 -0.17 17.52 -5.06
C ASN A 41 0.59 17.18 -3.78
N TYR A 42 -0.05 16.35 -2.96
CA TYR A 42 0.57 15.66 -1.84
C TYR A 42 0.98 14.24 -2.25
N VAL A 43 2.09 13.80 -1.68
CA VAL A 43 2.49 12.40 -1.62
C VAL A 43 2.54 12.02 -0.15
N ILE A 44 1.81 10.97 0.22
CA ILE A 44 1.84 10.37 1.55
C ILE A 44 2.21 8.90 1.37
N ALA A 45 3.30 8.45 1.98
CA ALA A 45 3.64 7.04 1.95
C ALA A 45 3.94 6.49 3.33
N PHE A 46 3.55 5.24 3.52
CA PHE A 46 3.70 4.50 4.76
C PHE A 46 4.67 3.35 4.57
N ARG A 47 5.59 3.20 5.52
CA ARG A 47 6.49 2.05 5.59
C ARG A 47 5.77 0.86 6.23
N GLY A 48 6.05 -0.34 5.74
CA GLY A 48 5.67 -1.59 6.41
C GLY A 48 6.55 -1.90 7.63
N THR A 49 6.38 -3.09 8.22
CA THR A 49 7.24 -3.58 9.31
C THR A 49 8.68 -3.72 8.82
N ASN A 50 9.62 -3.22 9.63
CA ASN A 50 11.03 -3.49 9.43
C ASN A 50 11.43 -4.84 9.98
N GLY A 51 12.13 -5.60 9.16
CA GLY A 51 12.89 -6.76 9.61
C GLY A 51 12.39 -8.07 9.04
N ILE A 52 13.02 -9.11 9.58
CA ILE A 52 12.96 -10.52 9.17
C ILE A 52 11.51 -10.98 8.98
N SER A 53 11.25 -11.82 7.98
CA SER A 53 9.91 -12.28 7.59
C SER A 53 9.04 -12.79 8.75
N GLU A 54 9.67 -13.31 9.81
CA GLU A 54 9.07 -13.71 11.06
C GLU A 54 8.27 -12.57 11.71
N LEU A 55 8.77 -11.33 11.70
CA LEU A 55 8.06 -10.17 12.23
C LEU A 55 6.84 -9.78 11.40
N ILE A 56 6.87 -10.03 10.09
CA ILE A 56 5.71 -9.85 9.22
C ILE A 56 4.66 -10.90 9.55
N ILE A 57 5.07 -12.16 9.73
CA ILE A 57 4.17 -13.26 10.10
C ILE A 57 3.54 -13.01 11.47
N ASP A 58 4.33 -12.61 12.46
CA ASP A 58 3.86 -12.28 13.82
C ASP A 58 2.90 -11.08 13.79
N GLY A 59 3.26 -10.04 13.03
CA GLY A 59 2.43 -8.86 12.81
C GLY A 59 1.07 -9.21 12.21
N LEU A 60 1.03 -10.04 11.17
CA LEU A 60 -0.21 -10.49 10.54
C LEU A 60 -1.03 -11.42 11.44
N SER A 61 -0.36 -12.25 12.23
CA SER A 61 -1.03 -13.09 13.23
C SER A 61 -1.75 -12.24 14.29
N SER A 62 -1.18 -11.09 14.65
CA SER A 62 -1.82 -10.15 15.57
C SER A 62 -3.09 -9.49 15.01
N LEU A 63 -3.26 -9.48 13.68
CA LEU A 63 -4.47 -8.97 13.01
C LEU A 63 -5.67 -9.92 13.14
N ASN A 64 -5.45 -11.19 13.49
CA ASN A 64 -6.46 -12.25 13.56
C ASN A 64 -7.23 -12.30 14.90
N THR A 65 -7.04 -11.34 15.80
CA THR A 65 -7.75 -11.35 17.09
C THR A 65 -9.25 -11.08 16.89
N TYR A 66 -10.11 -11.81 17.61
CA TYR A 66 -11.58 -11.78 17.47
C TYR A 66 -12.17 -10.36 17.61
N ASP A 67 -11.52 -9.49 18.37
CA ASP A 67 -11.93 -8.09 18.58
C ASP A 67 -11.35 -7.10 17.56
N ALA A 68 -10.58 -7.56 16.57
CA ALA A 68 -9.82 -6.69 15.68
C ALA A 68 -10.70 -5.75 14.85
N PHE A 69 -11.96 -6.09 14.55
CA PHE A 69 -12.88 -5.23 13.79
C PHE A 69 -13.95 -4.56 14.66
N GLN A 70 -13.81 -4.60 15.99
CA GLN A 70 -14.83 -4.10 16.92
C GLN A 70 -14.62 -2.65 17.40
N ALA A 71 -13.52 -1.97 17.03
CA ALA A 71 -13.09 -0.75 17.74
C ALA A 71 -12.79 0.49 16.89
N GLY A 72 -12.96 0.46 15.57
CA GLY A 72 -12.68 1.61 14.71
C GLY A 72 -13.87 1.99 13.85
N THR A 73 -14.80 2.81 14.37
CA THR A 73 -15.87 3.39 13.56
C THR A 73 -15.45 4.81 13.17
N TYR A 74 -15.17 5.05 11.89
CA TYR A 74 -15.05 6.42 11.41
C TYR A 74 -16.45 7.06 11.33
N ASN A 75 -16.56 8.34 11.69
CA ASN A 75 -17.82 9.09 11.53
C ASN A 75 -18.24 9.03 10.05
N GLY A 76 -19.38 8.42 9.76
CA GLY A 76 -19.84 8.16 8.39
C GLY A 76 -19.95 6.67 8.01
N GLY A 77 -19.50 5.77 8.90
CA GLY A 77 -19.70 4.32 8.78
C GLY A 77 -18.48 3.59 8.27
N GLY A 78 -18.15 2.49 8.94
CA GLY A 78 -17.22 1.48 8.46
C GLY A 78 -16.25 0.99 9.54
N ARG A 79 -16.00 -0.32 9.57
CA ARG A 79 -15.08 -0.98 10.52
C ARG A 79 -13.75 -1.27 9.84
N VAL A 80 -12.69 -0.92 10.56
CA VAL A 80 -11.30 -1.16 10.17
C VAL A 80 -10.65 -2.02 11.24
N ASN A 81 -9.64 -2.81 10.85
CA ASN A 81 -8.83 -3.54 11.80
C ASN A 81 -8.20 -2.55 12.82
N HIS A 82 -8.35 -2.83 14.10
CA HIS A 82 -7.96 -1.98 15.22
C HIS A 82 -6.47 -1.61 15.17
N TYR A 83 -5.61 -2.54 14.73
CA TYR A 83 -4.18 -2.26 14.57
C TYR A 83 -3.93 -1.11 13.58
N PHE A 84 -4.57 -1.15 12.40
CA PHE A 84 -4.42 -0.11 11.39
C PHE A 84 -5.11 1.19 11.81
N TYR A 85 -6.26 1.09 12.48
CA TYR A 85 -6.95 2.24 13.05
C TYR A 85 -6.05 3.00 14.02
N GLU A 86 -5.46 2.33 15.01
CA GLU A 86 -4.60 2.95 16.01
C GLU A 86 -3.31 3.50 15.40
N GLY A 87 -2.71 2.77 14.45
CA GLY A 87 -1.56 3.23 13.69
C GLY A 87 -1.84 4.56 12.99
N VAL A 88 -2.93 4.67 12.24
CA VAL A 88 -3.29 5.94 11.58
C VAL A 88 -3.79 6.98 12.57
N ARG A 89 -4.54 6.61 13.61
CA ARG A 89 -5.07 7.53 14.63
C ARG A 89 -3.94 8.30 15.31
N SER A 90 -2.87 7.61 15.67
CA SER A 90 -1.71 8.22 16.33
C SER A 90 -0.90 9.15 15.41
N LEU A 91 -0.82 8.83 14.10
CA LEU A 91 -0.14 9.65 13.11
C LEU A 91 -0.98 10.83 12.57
N TRP A 92 -2.31 10.76 12.72
CA TRP A 92 -3.23 11.72 12.12
C TRP A 92 -3.02 13.19 12.52
N PRO A 93 -2.72 13.54 13.78
CA PRO A 93 -2.40 14.92 14.14
C PRO A 93 -1.24 15.47 13.31
N THR A 94 -0.20 14.66 13.12
CA THR A 94 0.97 15.02 12.30
C THR A 94 0.62 15.14 10.82
N ILE A 95 -0.21 14.24 10.28
CA ILE A 95 -0.72 14.34 8.91
C ILE A 95 -1.43 15.69 8.74
N LYS A 96 -2.44 15.97 9.56
CA LYS A 96 -3.22 17.21 9.45
C LYS A 96 -2.38 18.47 9.59
N ALA A 97 -1.40 18.49 10.51
CA ALA A 97 -0.50 19.61 10.67
C ALA A 97 0.33 19.91 9.41
N ASN A 98 0.60 18.89 8.59
CA ASN A 98 1.42 19.00 7.38
C ASN A 98 0.61 19.13 6.08
N LEU A 99 -0.72 19.04 6.12
CA LEU A 99 -1.58 19.24 4.94
C LEU A 99 -1.78 20.71 4.56
N GLY A 100 -1.28 21.66 5.36
CA GLY A 100 -1.37 23.09 5.06
C GLY A 100 -2.79 23.56 4.73
N GLN A 101 -2.91 24.68 4.01
CA GLN A 101 -4.18 25.05 3.37
C GLN A 101 -4.27 24.28 2.05
N THR A 102 -5.06 23.22 2.01
CA THR A 102 -5.32 22.46 0.78
C THR A 102 -6.23 23.28 -0.14
N ASN A 103 -5.87 23.40 -1.42
CA ASN A 103 -6.77 23.91 -2.45
C ASN A 103 -7.76 22.78 -2.82
N PRO A 104 -9.05 23.06 -3.09
CA PRO A 104 -9.99 22.10 -3.67
C PRO A 104 -9.44 21.24 -4.83
N ASP A 105 -8.51 21.76 -5.63
CA ASP A 105 -7.92 21.05 -6.78
C ASP A 105 -6.65 20.23 -6.43
N THR A 106 -6.32 20.09 -5.14
CA THR A 106 -5.10 19.38 -4.71
C THR A 106 -5.26 17.87 -4.87
N THR A 107 -4.32 17.24 -5.57
CA THR A 107 -4.28 15.77 -5.72
C THR A 107 -3.50 15.12 -4.60
N PHE A 108 -3.96 13.98 -4.09
CA PHE A 108 -3.30 13.20 -3.04
C PHE A 108 -2.89 11.84 -3.59
N PHE A 109 -1.58 11.58 -3.68
CA PHE A 109 -1.03 10.26 -3.96
C PHE A 109 -0.68 9.58 -2.65
N ILE A 110 -1.27 8.41 -2.41
CA ILE A 110 -1.13 7.70 -1.14
C ILE A 110 -0.68 6.28 -1.46
N THR A 111 0.39 5.83 -0.80
CA THR A 111 0.96 4.52 -1.09
C THR A 111 1.60 3.85 0.12
N GLY A 112 1.83 2.55 -0.01
CA GLY A 112 2.50 1.75 1.01
C GLY A 112 2.59 0.29 0.58
N HIS A 113 3.57 -0.40 1.14
CA HIS A 113 3.74 -1.85 1.01
C HIS A 113 3.37 -2.55 2.32
N SER A 114 2.84 -3.78 2.25
CA SER A 114 2.49 -4.59 3.42
C SER A 114 1.54 -3.86 4.36
N LEU A 115 1.84 -3.81 5.67
CA LEU A 115 1.11 -3.00 6.66
C LEU A 115 1.02 -1.52 6.27
N GLY A 116 2.04 -0.97 5.61
CA GLY A 116 2.02 0.40 5.08
C GLY A 116 0.92 0.58 4.04
N GLY A 117 0.64 -0.45 3.22
CA GLY A 117 -0.49 -0.44 2.29
C GLY A 117 -1.84 -0.38 3.00
N ALA A 118 -1.99 -1.10 4.11
CA ALA A 118 -3.20 -1.02 4.92
C ALA A 118 -3.39 0.39 5.52
N MET A 119 -2.34 0.95 6.14
CA MET A 119 -2.36 2.32 6.67
C MET A 119 -2.64 3.38 5.60
N ALA A 120 -2.05 3.23 4.41
CA ALA A 120 -2.31 4.07 3.25
C ALA A 120 -3.80 4.08 2.88
N SER A 121 -4.45 2.90 2.88
CA SER A 121 -5.88 2.82 2.57
C SER A 121 -6.75 3.52 3.62
N VAL A 122 -6.39 3.38 4.89
CA VAL A 122 -7.09 4.03 6.01
C VAL A 122 -6.94 5.55 5.93
N THR A 123 -5.74 6.05 5.65
CA THR A 123 -5.48 7.48 5.42
C THR A 123 -6.27 8.03 4.22
N ALA A 124 -6.34 7.27 3.12
CA ALA A 124 -7.10 7.66 1.93
C ALA A 124 -8.60 7.83 2.22
N ALA A 125 -9.20 6.84 2.88
CA ALA A 125 -10.60 6.91 3.30
C ALA A 125 -10.84 8.11 4.25
N ARG A 126 -9.94 8.32 5.21
CA ARG A 126 -10.08 9.37 6.21
C ARG A 126 -9.98 10.79 5.61
N LEU A 127 -9.13 11.00 4.60
CA LEU A 127 -9.07 12.25 3.85
C LEU A 127 -10.40 12.59 3.16
N SER A 128 -11.06 11.58 2.59
CA SER A 128 -12.40 11.72 1.99
C SER A 128 -13.47 11.99 3.05
N LEU A 129 -13.54 11.14 4.08
CA LEU A 129 -14.57 11.19 5.12
C LEU A 129 -14.51 12.46 5.99
N GLU A 130 -13.32 12.98 6.26
CA GLU A 130 -13.13 14.25 6.99
C GLU A 130 -13.25 15.49 6.08
N GLY A 131 -13.53 15.32 4.78
CA GLY A 131 -13.68 16.43 3.83
C GLY A 131 -12.39 17.21 3.57
N LEU A 132 -11.22 16.60 3.81
CA LEU A 132 -9.91 17.22 3.64
C LEU A 132 -9.40 17.15 2.19
N ALA A 133 -9.98 16.26 1.39
CA ALA A 133 -9.69 16.10 -0.03
C ALA A 133 -10.96 15.76 -0.82
N THR A 134 -11.05 16.26 -2.05
CA THR A 134 -12.09 15.84 -2.99
C THR A 134 -11.87 14.38 -3.39
N ASN A 135 -12.89 13.52 -3.27
CA ASN A 135 -12.80 12.07 -3.54
C ASN A 135 -12.11 11.74 -4.87
N ASN A 136 -12.47 12.47 -5.94
CA ASN A 136 -11.91 12.28 -7.29
C ASN A 136 -10.45 12.74 -7.44
N LEU A 137 -9.83 13.29 -6.40
CA LEU A 137 -8.43 13.73 -6.36
C LEU A 137 -7.59 12.90 -5.39
N ILE A 138 -8.18 11.91 -4.72
CA ILE A 138 -7.44 10.92 -3.93
C ILE A 138 -7.02 9.78 -4.86
N ARG A 139 -5.75 9.39 -4.82
CA ARG A 139 -5.15 8.32 -5.61
C ARG A 139 -4.45 7.36 -4.65
N LEU A 140 -4.98 6.15 -4.50
CA LEU A 140 -4.43 5.12 -3.62
C LEU A 140 -3.80 3.99 -4.44
N TYR A 141 -2.55 3.66 -4.11
CA TYR A 141 -1.82 2.55 -4.70
C TYR A 141 -1.14 1.74 -3.61
N THR A 142 -1.54 0.49 -3.43
CA THR A 142 -0.98 -0.37 -2.39
C THR A 142 -0.29 -1.59 -3.00
N PHE A 143 0.68 -2.14 -2.28
CA PHE A 143 1.45 -3.32 -2.68
C PHE A 143 1.42 -4.34 -1.55
N GLY A 144 0.91 -5.54 -1.80
CA GLY A 144 0.87 -6.61 -0.79
C GLY A 144 0.03 -6.25 0.43
N GLN A 145 -1.01 -5.43 0.23
CA GLN A 145 -1.86 -4.95 1.32
C GLN A 145 -2.68 -6.11 1.93
N PRO A 146 -2.66 -6.32 3.26
CA PRO A 146 -3.54 -7.26 3.95
C PRO A 146 -4.98 -6.74 4.06
N ARG A 147 -5.95 -7.63 4.34
CA ARG A 147 -7.35 -7.25 4.53
C ARG A 147 -7.46 -6.24 5.68
N THR A 148 -7.91 -5.04 5.33
CA THR A 148 -7.86 -3.87 6.22
C THR A 148 -9.23 -3.53 6.79
N TRP A 149 -10.29 -3.81 6.03
CA TRP A 149 -11.66 -3.35 6.26
C TRP A 149 -12.58 -4.54 6.52
N ASP A 150 -13.73 -4.30 7.14
CA ASP A 150 -14.82 -5.28 7.07
C ASP A 150 -15.47 -5.28 5.68
N TYR A 151 -16.30 -6.30 5.40
CA TYR A 151 -16.97 -6.45 4.10
C TYR A 151 -17.82 -5.23 3.71
N GLU A 152 -18.62 -4.67 4.63
CA GLU A 152 -19.49 -3.53 4.32
C GLU A 152 -18.67 -2.30 3.92
N THR A 153 -17.61 -2.00 4.67
CA THR A 153 -16.72 -0.86 4.44
C THR A 153 -15.91 -1.04 3.18
N ALA A 154 -15.36 -2.23 2.98
CA ALA A 154 -14.60 -2.58 1.79
C ALA A 154 -15.43 -2.41 0.52
N THR A 155 -16.72 -2.77 0.58
CA THR A 155 -17.67 -2.61 -0.53
C THR A 155 -18.00 -1.12 -0.78
N ALA A 156 -18.09 -0.31 0.28
CA ALA A 156 -18.36 1.12 0.18
C ALA A 156 -17.13 1.97 -0.19
N PHE A 157 -15.92 1.46 0.05
CA PHE A 157 -14.64 2.17 -0.12
C PHE A 157 -14.48 2.89 -1.47
N PRO A 158 -14.87 2.31 -2.63
CA PRO A 158 -14.76 2.99 -3.92
C PRO A 158 -15.59 4.28 -4.04
N ASN A 159 -16.59 4.50 -3.18
CA ASN A 159 -17.36 5.75 -3.14
C ASN A 159 -16.54 6.91 -2.54
N TRP A 160 -15.60 6.59 -1.65
CA TRP A 160 -14.71 7.55 -1.00
C TRP A 160 -13.42 7.75 -1.80
N VAL A 161 -12.87 6.66 -2.32
CA VAL A 161 -11.59 6.64 -3.04
C VAL A 161 -11.76 5.87 -4.36
N PRO A 162 -12.38 6.49 -5.39
CA PRO A 162 -12.69 5.82 -6.65
C PRO A 162 -11.46 5.41 -7.46
N TYR A 163 -10.33 6.09 -7.25
CA TYR A 163 -9.05 5.78 -7.87
C TYR A 163 -8.13 5.03 -6.89
N THR A 164 -8.50 3.77 -6.63
CA THR A 164 -7.74 2.85 -5.80
C THR A 164 -7.24 1.66 -6.62
N TRP A 165 -6.03 1.18 -6.33
CA TRP A 165 -5.45 0.00 -6.95
C TRP A 165 -4.65 -0.81 -5.93
N ARG A 166 -4.99 -2.09 -5.79
CA ARG A 166 -4.21 -3.06 -4.99
C ARG A 166 -3.34 -3.89 -5.91
N THR A 167 -2.03 -3.84 -5.74
CA THR A 167 -1.10 -4.67 -6.50
C THR A 167 -0.71 -5.90 -5.68
N VAL A 168 -0.99 -7.08 -6.20
CA VAL A 168 -0.64 -8.37 -5.58
C VAL A 168 0.38 -9.08 -6.46
N HIS A 169 1.47 -9.54 -5.85
CA HIS A 169 2.51 -10.30 -6.55
C HIS A 169 2.26 -11.78 -6.37
N HIS A 170 1.96 -12.48 -7.48
CA HIS A 170 1.96 -13.94 -7.56
C HIS A 170 1.32 -14.62 -6.34
N ALA A 171 2.11 -15.33 -5.54
CA ALA A 171 1.67 -16.11 -4.39
C ALA A 171 1.89 -15.39 -3.06
N ASP A 172 1.98 -14.05 -3.06
CA ASP A 172 2.13 -13.24 -1.86
C ASP A 172 1.04 -13.60 -0.84
N PRO A 173 1.40 -14.19 0.33
CA PRO A 173 0.41 -14.65 1.28
C PRO A 173 -0.26 -13.49 2.02
N VAL A 174 0.37 -12.31 2.10
CA VAL A 174 -0.06 -11.21 2.97
C VAL A 174 -1.43 -10.63 2.61
N PRO A 175 -1.78 -10.39 1.32
CA PRO A 175 -3.13 -10.04 0.92
C PRO A 175 -4.20 -11.04 1.35
N HIS A 176 -3.85 -12.29 1.66
CA HIS A 176 -4.81 -13.32 2.05
C HIS A 176 -5.00 -13.43 3.56
N GLY A 177 -4.37 -12.54 4.34
CA GLY A 177 -4.61 -12.38 5.77
C GLY A 177 -5.19 -11.00 6.12
N PRO A 178 -5.85 -10.84 7.27
CA PRO A 178 -6.48 -11.89 8.09
C PRO A 178 -7.56 -12.68 7.30
N PRO A 179 -7.91 -13.93 7.68
CA PRO A 179 -8.90 -14.74 6.96
C PRO A 179 -10.27 -14.06 6.84
N MET A 180 -10.93 -14.25 5.70
CA MET A 180 -12.32 -13.83 5.54
C MET A 180 -13.24 -14.59 6.50
N ASP A 181 -14.33 -13.94 6.89
CA ASP A 181 -15.40 -14.63 7.60
C ASP A 181 -16.19 -15.55 6.65
N THR A 182 -16.10 -16.85 6.90
CA THR A 182 -16.79 -17.89 6.12
C THR A 182 -18.19 -18.23 6.64
N SER A 183 -18.64 -17.60 7.74
CA SER A 183 -19.96 -17.84 8.32
C SER A 183 -21.11 -17.21 7.51
N GLY A 184 -20.78 -16.34 6.55
CA GLY A 184 -21.74 -15.63 5.71
C GLY A 184 -22.27 -14.34 6.34
N ALA A 185 -21.84 -13.97 7.54
CA ALA A 185 -22.31 -12.78 8.25
C ALA A 185 -21.91 -11.45 7.59
N LYS A 186 -21.01 -11.46 6.58
CA LYS A 186 -20.55 -10.26 5.86
C LYS A 186 -20.06 -9.15 6.81
N THR A 187 -19.46 -9.54 7.92
CA THR A 187 -18.89 -8.63 8.92
C THR A 187 -17.38 -8.84 9.11
N GLY A 188 -16.81 -9.84 8.44
CA GLY A 188 -15.40 -10.17 8.56
C GLY A 188 -14.49 -9.36 7.63
N PRO A 189 -13.17 -9.63 7.74
CA PRO A 189 -12.16 -8.94 6.93
C PRO A 189 -12.40 -9.13 5.44
N TYR A 190 -12.24 -8.05 4.68
CA TYR A 190 -12.46 -8.04 3.25
C TYR A 190 -11.63 -6.94 2.57
N HIS A 191 -11.27 -7.18 1.31
CA HIS A 191 -10.60 -6.19 0.48
C HIS A 191 -11.55 -5.22 -0.19
N HIS A 192 -11.14 -3.96 -0.34
CA HIS A 192 -11.74 -3.10 -1.36
C HIS A 192 -11.38 -3.60 -2.77
N THR A 193 -12.18 -3.21 -3.77
CA THR A 193 -12.04 -3.70 -5.16
C THR A 193 -10.80 -3.13 -5.88
N ARG A 194 -10.62 -3.53 -7.15
CA ARG A 194 -9.54 -3.10 -8.07
C ARG A 194 -8.17 -3.68 -7.73
N GLU A 195 -8.10 -5.00 -7.69
CA GLU A 195 -6.84 -5.73 -7.68
C GLU A 195 -6.22 -5.82 -9.07
N ILE A 196 -4.90 -5.69 -9.10
CA ILE A 196 -4.02 -6.01 -10.22
C ILE A 196 -3.09 -7.09 -9.73
N TRP A 197 -3.26 -8.29 -10.30
CA TRP A 197 -2.51 -9.46 -9.90
C TRP A 197 -1.44 -9.74 -10.95
N PHE A 198 -0.17 -9.73 -10.52
CA PHE A 198 0.97 -10.04 -11.37
C PHE A 198 1.41 -11.48 -11.21
N ASN A 199 1.99 -12.06 -12.26
CA ASN A 199 2.69 -13.34 -12.14
C ASN A 199 4.06 -13.18 -11.45
N GLU A 200 4.71 -14.30 -11.16
CA GLU A 200 6.01 -14.37 -10.44
C GLU A 200 7.11 -13.50 -11.09
N LYS A 201 7.07 -13.38 -12.42
CA LYS A 201 8.10 -12.66 -13.19
C LYS A 201 7.80 -11.18 -13.38
N PHE A 202 6.63 -10.69 -12.95
CA PHE A 202 6.12 -9.36 -13.27
C PHE A 202 6.04 -9.04 -14.78
N ASP A 203 5.94 -10.07 -15.63
CA ASP A 203 5.85 -9.90 -17.09
C ASP A 203 4.42 -10.06 -17.63
N SER A 204 3.49 -10.53 -16.80
CA SER A 204 2.07 -10.58 -17.11
C SER A 204 1.22 -10.17 -15.92
N LEU A 205 0.02 -9.65 -16.20
CA LEU A 205 -0.94 -9.18 -15.19
C LEU A 205 -2.38 -9.53 -15.55
N SER A 206 -3.21 -9.63 -14.52
CA SER A 206 -4.66 -9.76 -14.60
C SER A 206 -5.32 -8.58 -13.89
N TYR A 207 -6.33 -8.00 -14.55
CA TYR A 207 -7.24 -7.06 -13.90
C TYR A 207 -8.39 -7.83 -13.27
N CYS A 208 -8.52 -7.68 -11.96
CA CYS A 208 -9.53 -8.39 -11.19
C CYS A 208 -10.84 -7.61 -11.15
N SER A 209 -11.87 -8.24 -10.61
CA SER A 209 -13.20 -7.66 -10.46
C SER A 209 -13.17 -6.25 -9.87
N ILE A 210 -13.97 -5.37 -10.48
CA ILE A 210 -14.26 -4.04 -9.94
C ILE A 210 -15.44 -4.07 -8.97
N GLN A 211 -16.16 -5.21 -8.90
CA GLN A 211 -17.34 -5.42 -8.08
C GLN A 211 -17.05 -6.25 -6.82
N SER A 212 -16.05 -7.14 -6.88
CA SER A 212 -15.61 -7.97 -5.75
C SER A 212 -14.19 -7.59 -5.33
N GLY A 213 -13.97 -7.48 -4.03
CA GLY A 213 -12.63 -7.30 -3.46
C GLY A 213 -11.79 -8.56 -3.46
N GLU A 214 -12.43 -9.72 -3.60
CA GLU A 214 -11.85 -11.05 -3.39
C GLU A 214 -12.18 -11.92 -4.61
N ASP A 215 -11.68 -11.52 -5.78
CA ASP A 215 -11.95 -12.22 -7.04
C ASP A 215 -11.29 -13.62 -7.04
N PRO A 216 -12.07 -14.71 -7.11
CA PRO A 216 -11.52 -16.07 -7.07
C PRO A 216 -10.71 -16.44 -8.31
N THR A 217 -10.73 -15.60 -9.36
CA THR A 217 -9.98 -15.81 -10.61
C THR A 217 -8.66 -15.01 -10.66
N CYS A 218 -8.32 -14.30 -9.57
CA CYS A 218 -7.07 -13.56 -9.41
C CYS A 218 -6.16 -14.23 -8.36
N SER A 219 -5.49 -13.46 -7.48
CA SER A 219 -4.57 -14.02 -6.49
C SER A 219 -5.21 -15.13 -5.65
N ASN A 220 -6.50 -14.97 -5.28
CA ASN A 220 -7.26 -15.97 -4.53
C ASN A 220 -7.35 -17.36 -5.21
N GLN A 221 -7.07 -17.48 -6.52
CA GLN A 221 -7.09 -18.77 -7.21
C GLN A 221 -5.99 -19.74 -6.75
N ILE A 222 -4.91 -19.21 -6.16
CA ILE A 222 -3.79 -20.04 -5.67
C ILE A 222 -4.26 -20.93 -4.52
N GLY A 223 -5.20 -20.47 -3.69
CA GLY A 223 -5.96 -21.27 -2.73
C GLY A 223 -5.20 -21.78 -1.49
N ASP A 224 -3.88 -21.98 -1.58
CA ASP A 224 -3.02 -22.44 -0.49
C ASP A 224 -1.91 -21.43 -0.19
N PHE A 225 -2.21 -20.49 0.71
CA PHE A 225 -1.27 -19.44 1.12
C PHE A 225 -0.50 -19.88 2.35
N ASN A 226 0.67 -20.45 2.12
CA ASN A 226 1.56 -20.85 3.19
C ASN A 226 2.37 -19.65 3.70
N PHE A 227 2.12 -19.23 4.94
CA PHE A 227 2.86 -18.16 5.63
C PHE A 227 4.22 -18.66 6.16
N THR A 228 5.05 -19.22 5.29
CA THR A 228 6.45 -19.53 5.62
C THR A 228 7.34 -18.34 5.36
N VAL A 229 8.46 -18.29 6.09
CA VAL A 229 9.50 -17.27 5.93
C VAL A 229 9.99 -17.19 4.48
N ASP A 230 10.18 -18.34 3.83
CA ASP A 230 10.69 -18.39 2.45
C ASP A 230 9.70 -17.82 1.44
N VAL A 231 8.40 -18.14 1.57
CA VAL A 231 7.34 -17.59 0.72
C VAL A 231 7.20 -16.08 0.94
N VAL A 232 7.27 -15.61 2.19
CA VAL A 232 7.24 -14.15 2.45
C VAL A 232 8.45 -13.46 1.81
N LYS A 233 9.63 -14.07 1.80
CA LYS A 233 10.81 -13.50 1.13
C LYS A 233 10.66 -13.49 -0.39
N SER A 234 10.22 -14.59 -1.00
CA SER A 234 10.17 -14.70 -2.47
C SER A 234 9.00 -13.90 -3.07
N GLU A 235 7.85 -13.90 -2.38
CA GLU A 235 6.61 -13.35 -2.93
C GLU A 235 6.28 -11.97 -2.36
N HIS A 236 6.32 -11.80 -1.04
CA HIS A 236 5.83 -10.57 -0.41
C HIS A 236 6.85 -9.43 -0.43
N LEU A 237 8.14 -9.73 -0.23
CA LEU A 237 9.20 -8.72 -0.22
C LEU A 237 9.63 -8.28 -1.62
N ARG A 238 9.18 -8.97 -2.67
CA ARG A 238 9.61 -8.70 -4.05
C ARG A 238 8.51 -8.07 -4.88
N TYR A 239 8.73 -6.84 -5.34
CA TYR A 239 7.81 -6.14 -6.23
C TYR A 239 8.57 -5.54 -7.43
N PHE A 240 8.09 -5.78 -8.65
CA PHE A 240 8.71 -5.33 -9.90
C PHE A 240 10.20 -5.69 -10.02
N GLY A 241 10.55 -6.90 -9.57
CA GLY A 241 11.92 -7.42 -9.60
C GLY A 241 12.83 -6.88 -8.50
N VAL A 242 12.37 -5.94 -7.67
CA VAL A 242 13.11 -5.32 -6.56
C VAL A 242 12.67 -5.95 -5.24
N ASP A 243 13.64 -6.34 -4.40
CA ASP A 243 13.37 -6.60 -2.99
C ASP A 243 13.21 -5.24 -2.28
N VAL A 244 11.99 -4.94 -1.83
CA VAL A 244 11.66 -3.61 -1.30
C VAL A 244 12.35 -3.32 0.03
N ASN A 245 12.65 -4.37 0.82
CA ASN A 245 13.31 -4.23 2.10
C ASN A 245 14.81 -3.97 1.90
N ASP A 246 15.46 -4.80 1.09
CA ASP A 246 16.88 -4.65 0.76
C ASP A 246 17.15 -3.31 0.05
N TYR A 247 16.27 -2.91 -0.87
CA TYR A 247 16.42 -1.65 -1.59
C TYR A 247 16.38 -0.43 -0.66
N GLY A 248 15.46 -0.42 0.32
CA GLY A 248 15.42 0.61 1.35
C GLY A 248 16.65 0.56 2.27
N ALA A 249 17.04 -0.63 2.73
CA ALA A 249 18.19 -0.83 3.61
C ALA A 249 19.53 -0.42 2.96
N ASN A 250 19.64 -0.59 1.64
CA ASN A 250 20.81 -0.18 0.84
C ASN A 250 20.76 1.29 0.41
N GLY A 251 19.81 2.09 0.92
CA GLY A 251 19.71 3.51 0.61
C GLY A 251 19.41 3.79 -0.85
N CYS A 252 18.47 3.04 -1.45
CA CYS A 252 18.08 3.15 -2.86
C CYS A 252 19.14 2.69 -3.87
N ALA A 253 20.11 1.88 -3.44
CA ALA A 253 21.02 1.21 -4.35
C ALA A 253 20.51 -0.21 -4.65
N ASP A 254 20.62 -0.63 -5.91
CA ASP A 254 20.42 -2.03 -6.27
C ASP A 254 21.41 -2.88 -5.46
N SER A 255 20.93 -3.95 -4.81
CA SER A 255 21.80 -4.89 -4.10
C SER A 255 22.87 -5.43 -5.07
N PRO A 256 24.14 -5.58 -4.64
CA PRO A 256 25.17 -6.22 -5.46
C PRO A 256 24.79 -7.70 -5.65
N SER A 257 24.08 -7.99 -6.75
CA SER A 257 23.59 -9.34 -7.07
C SER A 257 24.76 -10.30 -7.32
N PRO A 258 24.79 -11.49 -6.69
CA PRO A 258 25.59 -12.59 -7.19
C PRO A 258 24.92 -13.11 -8.46
N SER A 259 25.39 -12.64 -9.61
CA SER A 259 25.12 -13.19 -10.94
C SER A 259 23.64 -13.47 -11.26
N SER A 260 22.86 -12.43 -11.52
CA SER A 260 21.81 -12.54 -12.53
C SER A 260 21.63 -11.19 -13.23
N SER A 261 21.59 -11.23 -14.55
CA SER A 261 21.40 -10.09 -15.44
C SER A 261 19.97 -9.59 -15.37
N THR A 262 19.57 -8.98 -14.25
CA THR A 262 18.33 -8.20 -14.20
C THR A 262 18.60 -6.84 -14.82
N ALA A 263 18.08 -6.65 -16.02
CA ALA A 263 18.10 -5.39 -16.73
C ALA A 263 17.33 -4.33 -15.88
N PRO A 264 17.69 -3.03 -15.97
CA PRO A 264 17.14 -1.99 -15.09
C PRO A 264 15.60 -1.98 -15.11
N ILE A 265 14.96 -1.56 -14.01
CA ILE A 265 13.48 -1.52 -13.74
C ILE A 265 12.60 -1.12 -14.95
N THR A 266 13.18 -0.41 -15.93
CA THR A 266 12.52 0.10 -17.14
C THR A 266 12.60 -0.81 -18.37
N SER A 267 13.34 -1.92 -18.35
CA SER A 267 13.74 -2.67 -19.56
C SER A 267 13.01 -4.00 -19.78
N THR A 268 12.26 -4.50 -18.80
CA THR A 268 11.63 -5.83 -18.88
C THR A 268 10.13 -5.80 -19.21
N ILE A 269 9.50 -4.63 -19.29
CA ILE A 269 8.03 -4.55 -19.41
C ILE A 269 7.61 -4.07 -20.79
N THR A 270 7.46 -5.00 -21.73
CA THR A 270 6.84 -4.76 -23.04
C THR A 270 5.32 -4.98 -22.99
N SER A 271 4.59 -3.87 -23.06
CA SER A 271 3.17 -3.71 -23.45
C SER A 271 2.06 -3.67 -22.36
N THR A 272 1.73 -2.44 -21.95
CA THR A 272 0.42 -1.74 -21.92
C THR A 272 0.73 -0.37 -21.28
N ALA A 273 1.28 0.53 -22.11
CA ALA A 273 2.16 1.61 -21.67
C ALA A 273 1.56 2.67 -20.73
N SER A 274 0.23 2.80 -20.62
CA SER A 274 -0.38 3.82 -19.75
C SER A 274 -0.58 3.35 -18.30
N ILE A 275 -0.92 2.08 -18.08
CA ILE A 275 -1.30 1.59 -16.75
C ILE A 275 -0.08 1.09 -15.98
N ILE A 276 0.86 0.41 -16.65
CA ILE A 276 2.19 0.15 -16.07
C ILE A 276 2.82 1.47 -15.64
N HIS A 277 2.75 2.53 -16.45
CA HIS A 277 3.23 3.84 -16.03
C HIS A 277 2.48 4.38 -14.80
N SER A 278 1.15 4.20 -14.74
CA SER A 278 0.32 4.63 -13.62
C SER A 278 0.57 3.87 -12.31
N ILE A 279 1.17 2.67 -12.35
CA ILE A 279 1.48 1.83 -11.18
C ILE A 279 2.98 1.88 -10.84
N LEU A 280 3.84 1.90 -11.85
CA LEU A 280 5.28 2.01 -11.69
C LEU A 280 5.65 3.37 -11.09
N THR A 281 4.92 4.43 -11.43
CA THR A 281 5.11 5.77 -10.84
C THR A 281 4.92 5.76 -9.31
N PRO A 282 3.77 5.30 -8.76
CA PRO A 282 3.60 5.19 -7.32
C PRO A 282 4.51 4.13 -6.68
N PHE A 283 4.90 3.08 -7.39
CA PHE A 283 5.91 2.13 -6.90
C PHE A 283 7.29 2.78 -6.75
N ILE A 284 7.76 3.52 -7.76
CA ILE A 284 9.00 4.29 -7.71
C ILE A 284 8.93 5.33 -6.59
N LEU A 285 7.77 5.95 -6.38
CA LEU A 285 7.55 6.90 -5.30
C LEU A 285 7.69 6.24 -3.92
N LEU A 286 7.11 5.04 -3.74
CA LEU A 286 7.32 4.22 -2.57
C LEU A 286 8.81 3.92 -2.37
N LEU A 287 9.51 3.46 -3.41
CA LEU A 287 10.93 3.15 -3.37
C LEU A 287 11.79 4.35 -2.96
N VAL A 288 11.55 5.54 -3.53
CA VAL A 288 12.24 6.80 -3.17
C VAL A 288 12.06 7.13 -1.70
N ILE A 289 10.88 6.85 -1.16
CA ILE A 289 10.53 7.15 0.22
C ILE A 289 11.20 6.17 1.20
N LEU A 290 11.36 4.91 0.83
CA LEU A 290 12.06 3.90 1.64
C LEU A 290 13.53 4.24 1.93
N CYS A 291 14.10 5.21 1.23
CA CYS A 291 15.52 5.54 1.28
C CYS A 291 15.86 6.84 2.01
N LYS A 292 14.85 7.52 2.56
CA LYS A 292 15.03 8.72 3.40
C LYS A 292 14.76 8.40 4.85
#